data_AF-A0A968WQY4-F1
#
_entry.id   AF-A0A968WQY4-F1
#
_cell.length_a   1.000
_cell.length_b   1.000
_cell.length_c   1.000
_cell.angle_alpha   90.00
_cell.angle_beta   90.00
_cell.angle_gamma   90.00
#
_symmetry.space_group_name_H-M   'P 1'
#
loop_
_entity.id
_entity.type
_entity.pdbx_description
1 polymer ?
#
loop_
_entity_poly.entity_id
_entity_poly.type
_entity_poly.pdbx_seq_one_letter_code
_entity_poly.pdbx_strand_id
1 'polypeptide(L)' 'MEGGPGNPLGARALYIGGTLFRVHGTNNASSIGGAVSSGCIRMMNADVIDLYNRVNIGSRIYVYQ' A
#
# COMPACT_ATOMS: atom_id res chain seq x y z
N MET A 1 -7.80 -8.25 -11.29
CA MET A 1 -7.71 -6.94 -11.96
C MET A 1 -6.28 -6.78 -12.45
N GLU A 2 -6.10 -6.31 -13.67
CA GLU A 2 -4.77 -6.07 -14.23
C GLU A 2 -4.07 -4.90 -13.53
N GLY A 3 -2.73 -4.86 -13.64
CA GLY A 3 -1.96 -3.69 -13.21
C GLY A 3 -2.21 -2.50 -14.15
N GLY A 4 -2.26 -1.29 -13.60
CA GLY A 4 -2.44 -0.07 -14.39
C GLY A 4 -3.10 1.06 -13.61
N PRO A 5 -3.32 2.23 -14.24
CA PRO A 5 -3.86 3.43 -13.58
C PRO A 5 -5.22 3.23 -12.89
N GLY A 6 -6.04 2.29 -13.38
CA GLY A 6 -7.33 1.97 -12.78
C GLY A 6 -7.26 1.05 -11.55
N ASN A 7 -6.12 0.43 -11.26
CA ASN A 7 -6.02 -0.54 -10.17
C ASN A 7 -5.99 0.18 -8.81
N PRO A 8 -6.87 -0.18 -7.85
CA PRO A 8 -6.92 0.46 -6.53
C PRO A 8 -5.67 0.21 -5.67
N LEU A 9 -4.81 -0.75 -6.06
CA LEU A 9 -3.51 -0.96 -5.42
C LEU A 9 -2.45 0.08 -5.84
N GLY A 10 -2.74 0.88 -6.87
CA GLY A 10 -1.84 1.93 -7.34
C GLY A 10 -0.53 1.39 -7.90
N ALA A 11 0.54 2.16 -7.72
CA ALA A 11 1.82 1.90 -8.39
C ALA A 11 2.57 0.67 -7.84
N ARG A 12 2.47 0.38 -6.54
CA ARG A 12 3.15 -0.75 -5.87
C ARG A 12 2.29 -1.30 -4.75
N ALA A 13 2.51 -2.58 -4.43
CA ALA A 13 1.92 -3.24 -3.27
C ALA A 13 2.97 -4.12 -2.57
N LEU A 14 3.06 -3.97 -1.26
CA LEU A 14 3.86 -4.78 -0.35
C LEU A 14 2.90 -5.63 0.49
N TYR A 15 3.07 -6.95 0.43
CA TYR A 15 2.17 -7.89 1.08
C TYR A 15 2.68 -8.22 2.48
N ILE A 16 1.79 -8.11 3.47
CA ILE A 16 2.09 -8.50 4.84
C ILE A 16 1.77 -9.99 4.95
N GLY A 17 2.81 -10.82 4.81
CA GLY A 17 2.70 -12.28 4.74
C GLY A 17 1.82 -12.87 5.84
N GLY A 18 0.98 -13.85 5.48
CA GLY A 18 0.05 -14.49 6.41
C GLY A 18 -1.20 -13.67 6.74
N THR A 19 -1.42 -12.51 6.11
CA THR A 19 -2.60 -11.66 6.32
C THR A 19 -3.27 -11.25 5.00
N LEU A 20 -4.45 -10.64 5.11
CA LEU A 20 -5.14 -10.00 3.97
C LEU A 20 -4.68 -8.55 3.74
N PHE A 21 -3.80 -8.02 4.61
CA PHE A 21 -3.39 -6.63 4.62
C PHE A 21 -2.15 -6.38 3.74
N ARG A 22 -2.07 -5.15 3.24
CA ARG A 22 -1.01 -4.69 2.35
C ARG A 22 -0.69 -3.23 2.65
N VAL A 23 0.56 -2.86 2.40
CA VAL A 23 0.92 -1.46 2.17
C VAL A 23 0.90 -1.25 0.67
N HIS A 24 0.08 -0.33 0.17
CA HIS A 24 -0.07 -0.13 -1.27
C HIS A 24 -0.33 1.33 -1.64
N GLY A 25 -0.17 1.64 -2.93
CA GLY A 25 -0.53 2.94 -3.48
C GLY A 25 -2.04 3.13 -3.57
N THR A 26 -2.50 4.07 -4.40
CA THR A 26 -3.93 4.23 -4.66
C THR A 26 -4.15 4.90 -6.01
N ASN A 27 -5.27 4.60 -6.66
CA ASN A 27 -5.76 5.38 -7.79
C ASN A 27 -6.67 6.55 -7.34
N ASN A 28 -6.93 6.67 -6.04
CA ASN A 28 -7.74 7.71 -5.44
C ASN A 28 -6.94 8.47 -4.37
N ALA A 29 -6.21 9.50 -4.80
CA ALA A 29 -5.31 10.28 -3.94
C ALA A 29 -6.04 11.01 -2.79
N SER A 30 -7.29 11.43 -2.99
CA SER A 30 -8.07 12.10 -1.94
C SER A 30 -8.49 11.19 -0.79
N SER A 31 -8.34 9.86 -0.94
CA SER A 31 -8.57 8.91 0.16
C SER A 31 -7.44 8.86 1.18
N ILE A 32 -6.26 9.41 0.88
CA ILE A 32 -5.11 9.43 1.78
C ILE A 32 -5.39 10.34 2.99
N GLY A 33 -5.07 9.85 4.18
CA GLY A 33 -5.34 10.53 5.45
C GLY A 33 -6.72 10.25 6.05
N GLY A 34 -7.61 9.56 5.33
CA GLY A 34 -8.92 9.15 5.83
C GLY A 34 -8.95 7.71 6.37
N ALA A 35 -9.85 7.44 7.33
CA ALA A 35 -10.15 6.10 7.82
C ALA A 35 -11.12 5.35 6.87
N VAL A 36 -10.74 5.22 5.60
CA VAL A 36 -11.60 4.73 4.51
C VAL A 36 -11.10 3.44 3.87
N SER A 37 -10.02 2.86 4.40
CA SER A 37 -9.54 1.55 3.96
C SER A 37 -10.21 0.44 4.76
N SER A 38 -10.39 -0.73 4.15
CA SER A 38 -10.81 -1.96 4.84
C SER A 38 -9.64 -2.62 5.61
N GLY A 39 -8.77 -1.80 6.23
CA GLY A 39 -7.61 -2.23 7.02
C GLY A 39 -6.27 -2.28 6.28
N CYS A 40 -6.23 -2.12 4.95
CA CYS A 40 -4.96 -1.91 4.25
C CYS A 40 -4.39 -0.51 4.51
N ILE A 41 -3.08 -0.37 4.39
CA ILE A 41 -2.38 0.93 4.54
C ILE A 41 -2.18 1.51 3.14
N ARG A 42 -2.81 2.65 2.87
CA ARG A 42 -2.66 3.38 1.60
C ARG A 42 -1.61 4.48 1.72
N MET A 43 -0.82 4.65 0.67
CA MET A 43 0.15 5.73 0.52
C MET A 43 -0.06 6.46 -0.81
N MET A 44 0.48 7.67 -0.95
CA MET A 44 0.62 8.27 -2.28
C MET A 44 1.50 7.38 -3.15
N ASN A 45 1.27 7.40 -4.47
CA ASN A 45 2.00 6.52 -5.38
C ASN A 45 3.53 6.79 -5.35
N ALA A 46 3.95 8.05 -5.19
CA ALA A 46 5.36 8.38 -5.05
C ALA A 46 5.98 7.73 -3.79
N ASP A 47 5.29 7.83 -2.66
CA ASP A 47 5.79 7.31 -1.37
C ASP A 47 5.84 5.78 -1.35
N VAL A 48 4.85 5.09 -1.92
CA VAL A 48 4.88 3.62 -1.98
C VAL A 48 5.97 3.11 -2.93
N ILE A 49 6.28 3.85 -4.00
CA ILE A 49 7.40 3.51 -4.89
C ILE A 49 8.72 3.65 -4.14
N ASP A 50 8.89 4.75 -3.41
CA ASP A 50 10.10 4.98 -2.62
C ASP A 50 10.28 3.90 -1.55
N LEU A 51 9.22 3.58 -0.80
CA LEU A 51 9.24 2.50 0.20
C LEU A 51 9.57 1.15 -0.45
N TYR A 52 8.92 0.81 -1.56
CA TYR A 52 9.11 -0.46 -2.27
C TYR A 52 10.57 -0.68 -2.67
N ASN A 53 11.28 0.37 -3.05
CA ASN A 53 12.69 0.28 -3.47
C ASN A 53 13.66 0.14 -2.28
N ARG A 54 13.23 0.42 -1.05
CA ARG A 54 14.09 0.43 0.14
C ARG A 54 13.95 -0.81 1.02
N VAL A 55 12.81 -1.51 0.94
CA VAL A 55 12.50 -2.63 1.83
C VAL A 55 12.68 -3.97 1.15
N ASN A 56 13.21 -4.95 1.89
CA ASN A 56 13.38 -6.31 1.42
C ASN A 56 12.18 -7.19 1.83
N ILE A 57 11.96 -8.29 1.11
CA ILE A 57 11.03 -9.34 1.54
C ILE A 57 11.45 -9.86 2.92
N GLY A 58 10.49 -10.00 3.84
CA GLY A 58 10.75 -10.40 5.23
C GLY A 58 11.08 -9.24 6.18
N SER A 59 11.10 -8.00 5.69
CA SER A 59 11.20 -6.81 6.55
C SER A 59 10.05 -6.79 7.56
N ARG A 60 10.38 -6.52 8.83
CA ARG A 60 9.38 -6.43 9.91
C ARG A 60 8.52 -5.19 9.73
N ILE A 61 7.22 -5.34 10.00
CA ILE A 61 6.26 -4.24 10.06
C ILE A 61 5.63 -4.21 11.45
N TYR A 62 5.53 -3.00 12.01
CA TYR A 62 4.85 -2.74 13.27
C TYR A 62 3.72 -1.75 12.98
N VAL A 63 2.49 -2.11 13.35
CA VAL A 63 1.30 -1.28 13.18
C VAL A 63 0.75 -0.98 14.57
N TYR A 64 0.66 0.30 14.90
CA TYR A 64 0.14 0.79 16.17
C TYR A 64 -1.24 1.42 15.95
N GLN A 65 -2.09 1.39 16.98
CA GLN A 65 -3.36 2.11 17.02
C GLN A 65 -3.17 3.54 17.52
#